data_AF-A0A5S6R186-F1
#
_entry.id   AF-A0A5S6R186-F1
#
_cell.length_a   1.000
_cell.length_b   1.000
_cell.length_c   1.000
_cell.angle_alpha   90.00
_cell.angle_beta   90.00
_cell.angle_gamma   90.00
#
_symmetry.space_group_name_H-M   'P 1'
#
loop_
_entity.id
_entity.type
_entity.pdbx_description
1 polymer ?
#
loop_
_entity_poly.entity_id
_entity_poly.type
_entity_poly.pdbx_seq_one_letter_code
_entity_poly.pdbx_strand_id
1 'polypeptide(L)'
;MNHLSRLGCRALRSTTVTRSLGYNTGKLATTDDGIIVALHRDQEFPYEHTKPLPLEDSFQESTLISDRICLAYESQFYPRGPSVPDICNMFYVHKKMLYTHSSKTRIDSTVPETPSVRKGL
;
A
#
# COMPACT_ATOMS: atom_id res chain seq x y z
N MET A 1 -46.13 -2.77 -41.96
CA MET A 1 -44.99 -1.87 -42.22
C MET A 1 -44.15 -1.82 -40.96
N ASN A 2 -43.21 -2.76 -40.80
CA ASN A 2 -42.41 -2.89 -39.58
C ASN A 2 -40.99 -2.47 -39.91
N HIS A 3 -40.65 -1.22 -39.59
CA HIS A 3 -39.31 -0.67 -39.78
C HIS A 3 -38.43 -1.17 -38.61
N LEU A 4 -37.87 -2.36 -38.77
CA LEU A 4 -36.79 -2.83 -37.89
C LEU A 4 -35.54 -2.00 -38.21
N SER A 5 -35.31 -0.94 -37.44
CA SER A 5 -34.05 -0.22 -37.44
C SER A 5 -32.96 -1.19 -36.95
N ARG A 6 -32.18 -1.71 -37.90
CA ARG A 6 -30.91 -2.37 -37.62
C ARG A 6 -30.02 -1.37 -36.89
N LEU A 7 -29.90 -1.52 -35.57
CA LEU A 7 -28.79 -0.94 -34.79
C LEU A 7 -27.50 -1.59 -35.30
N GLY A 8 -26.95 -1.03 -36.37
CA GLY A 8 -25.65 -1.41 -36.87
C GLY A 8 -24.62 -0.95 -35.87
N CYS A 9 -24.02 -1.89 -35.14
CA CYS A 9 -22.83 -1.65 -34.33
C CYS A 9 -21.69 -1.31 -35.29
N ARG A 10 -21.56 -0.04 -35.67
CA ARG A 10 -20.43 0.45 -36.46
C ARG A 10 -19.19 0.28 -35.57
N ALA A 11 -18.17 -0.41 -36.07
CA ALA A 11 -16.98 -0.74 -35.30
C ALA A 11 -16.39 0.53 -34.67
N LEU A 12 -16.59 0.66 -33.35
CA LEU A 12 -16.05 1.75 -32.54
C LEU A 12 -14.53 1.74 -32.75
N ARG A 13 -13.96 2.89 -33.13
CA ARG A 13 -12.51 3.08 -33.13
C ARG A 13 -12.05 2.97 -31.68
N SER A 14 -11.71 1.75 -31.26
CA SER A 14 -11.02 1.53 -30.01
C SER A 14 -9.64 2.17 -30.14
N THR A 15 -9.51 3.40 -29.67
CA THR A 15 -8.21 3.97 -29.33
C THR A 15 -7.73 3.20 -28.11
N THR A 16 -7.12 2.04 -28.37
CA THR A 16 -6.32 1.35 -27.35
C THR A 16 -5.11 2.24 -27.11
N VAL A 17 -5.27 3.28 -26.29
CA VAL A 17 -4.13 4.00 -25.73
C VAL A 17 -3.52 3.04 -24.72
N THR A 18 -2.65 2.19 -25.23
CA THR A 18 -1.69 1.40 -24.48
C THR A 18 -0.74 2.37 -23.80
N ARG A 19 -1.11 2.84 -22.60
CA ARG A 19 -0.08 3.18 -21.63
C ARG A 19 0.57 1.83 -21.30
N SER A 20 1.67 1.51 -21.97
CA SER A 20 2.33 0.20 -22.03
C SER A 20 3.06 -0.15 -20.73
N LEU A 21 2.41 0.07 -19.61
CA LEU A 21 2.82 -0.45 -18.32
C LEU A 21 1.88 -1.63 -18.13
N GLY A 22 2.38 -2.85 -18.13
CA GLY A 22 1.60 -4.10 -18.11
C GLY A 22 0.73 -4.32 -16.86
N TYR A 23 0.37 -3.23 -16.16
CA TYR A 23 -0.51 -3.15 -15.02
C TYR A 23 -1.63 -2.12 -15.30
N ASN A 24 -2.87 -2.45 -14.94
CA ASN A 24 -4.07 -1.62 -15.06
C ASN A 24 -4.45 -1.24 -16.51
N THR A 25 -4.95 -2.21 -17.27
CA THR A 25 -5.46 -1.99 -18.63
C THR A 25 -6.93 -1.51 -18.63
N GLY A 26 -7.13 -0.19 -18.56
CA GLY A 26 -8.44 0.41 -18.82
C GLY A 26 -8.74 0.49 -20.33
N LYS A 27 -9.98 0.20 -20.74
CA LYS A 27 -10.45 0.43 -22.11
C LYS A 27 -11.33 1.67 -22.14
N LEU A 28 -11.04 2.59 -23.06
CA LEU A 28 -11.86 3.76 -23.32
C LEU A 28 -12.60 3.58 -24.64
N ALA A 29 -13.87 3.99 -24.66
CA ALA A 29 -14.70 4.03 -25.85
C ALA A 29 -15.50 5.34 -25.85
N THR A 30 -15.93 5.77 -27.04
CA THR A 30 -16.82 6.92 -27.20
C THR A 30 -18.01 6.49 -28.01
N THR A 31 -19.23 6.76 -27.52
CA THR A 31 -20.48 6.51 -28.23
C THR A 31 -20.72 7.59 -29.29
N ASP A 32 -21.52 7.30 -30.32
CA ASP A 32 -21.87 8.25 -31.39
C ASP A 32 -22.52 9.55 -30.85
N ASP A 33 -23.16 9.48 -29.68
CA ASP A 33 -23.75 10.62 -28.96
C ASP A 33 -22.72 11.48 -28.20
N GLY A 34 -21.42 11.20 -28.31
CA GLY A 34 -20.34 11.93 -27.64
C GLY A 34 -20.09 11.53 -26.17
N ILE A 35 -20.77 10.48 -25.68
CA ILE A 35 -20.55 9.94 -24.33
C ILE A 35 -19.24 9.16 -24.28
N ILE A 36 -18.40 9.43 -23.28
CA ILE A 36 -17.16 8.68 -23.04
C ILE A 36 -17.45 7.56 -22.04
N VAL A 37 -17.12 6.32 -22.40
CA VAL A 37 -17.27 5.13 -21.58
C VAL A 37 -15.87 4.60 -21.20
N ALA A 38 -15.64 4.39 -19.91
CA ALA A 38 -14.42 3.81 -19.39
C ALA A 38 -14.71 2.47 -18.74
N LEU A 39 -14.16 1.40 -19.30
CA LEU A 39 -14.22 0.06 -18.72
C LEU A 39 -12.89 -0.23 -18.02
N HIS A 40 -12.92 -0.25 -16.69
CA HIS A 40 -11.83 -0.79 -15.88
C HIS A 40 -12.23 -2.20 -15.44
N ARG A 41 -11.48 -3.21 -15.88
CA ARG A 41 -11.60 -4.55 -15.32
C ARG A 41 -10.47 -4.75 -14.33
N ASP A 42 -10.77 -5.41 -13.24
CA ASP A 42 -9.74 -5.88 -12.32
C ASP A 42 -8.88 -6.90 -13.06
N GLN A 43 -7.57 -6.72 -12.95
CA GLN A 43 -6.58 -7.61 -13.53
C GLN A 43 -5.90 -8.36 -12.39
N GLU A 44 -6.01 -9.68 -12.39
CA GLU A 44 -5.31 -10.52 -11.42
C GLU A 44 -3.80 -10.47 -11.66
N PHE A 45 -3.03 -10.64 -10.58
CA PHE A 45 -1.59 -10.72 -10.67
C PHE A 45 -1.17 -12.10 -11.22
N PRO A 46 -0.38 -12.17 -12.31
CA PRO A 46 -0.02 -13.44 -12.94
C PRO A 46 0.86 -14.30 -12.03
N TYR A 47 0.61 -15.61 -12.01
CA TYR A 47 1.29 -16.55 -11.13
C TYR A 47 2.81 -16.58 -11.38
N GLU A 48 3.22 -16.48 -12.63
CA GLU A 48 4.62 -16.52 -13.07
C GLU A 48 5.44 -15.33 -12.55
N HIS A 49 4.79 -14.26 -12.07
CA HIS A 49 5.44 -13.10 -11.49
C HIS A 49 5.47 -13.16 -9.95
N THR A 50 4.97 -14.24 -9.34
CA THR A 50 5.07 -14.45 -7.89
C THR A 50 6.39 -15.14 -7.54
N LYS A 51 6.81 -15.00 -6.29
CA LYS A 51 7.91 -15.80 -5.72
C LYS A 51 7.31 -16.80 -4.74
N PRO A 52 7.86 -18.02 -4.63
CA PRO A 52 7.44 -18.94 -3.59
C PRO A 52 7.68 -18.31 -2.21
N LEU A 53 6.80 -18.60 -1.26
CA LEU A 53 7.02 -18.22 0.13
C LEU A 53 8.29 -18.94 0.63
N PRO A 54 9.17 -18.25 1.38
CA PRO A 54 10.30 -18.93 1.99
C PRO A 54 9.79 -20.01 2.94
N LEU A 55 10.38 -21.19 2.87
CA LEU A 55 10.20 -22.21 3.89
C LEU A 55 10.91 -21.70 5.15
N GLU A 56 10.19 -21.55 6.26
CA GLU A 56 10.85 -21.22 7.51
C GLU A 56 11.64 -22.44 7.99
N ASP A 57 12.97 -22.32 8.05
CA ASP A 57 13.87 -23.34 8.60
C ASP A 57 13.76 -23.47 10.14
N SER A 58 12.78 -22.82 10.77
CA SER A 58 12.63 -22.74 12.22
C SER A 58 11.92 -23.96 12.82
N PHE A 59 12.38 -25.17 12.47
CA PHE A 59 12.22 -26.33 13.37
C PHE A 59 13.28 -26.22 14.49
N GLN A 60 13.19 -25.16 15.29
CA GLN A 60 13.74 -25.20 16.64
C GLN A 60 12.66 -25.85 17.50
N GLU A 61 12.87 -27.09 17.93
CA GLU A 61 12.05 -27.72 18.95
C GLU A 61 12.02 -26.78 20.17
N SER A 62 10.89 -26.09 20.36
CA SER A 62 10.66 -25.21 21.51
C SER A 62 10.58 -26.07 22.76
N THR A 63 11.72 -26.36 23.36
CA THR A 63 11.77 -26.99 24.67
C THR A 63 11.54 -25.91 25.73
N LEU A 64 10.90 -26.25 26.84
CA LEU A 64 10.70 -25.31 27.95
C LEU A 64 12.02 -24.72 28.48
N ILE A 65 13.15 -25.38 28.20
CA ILE A 65 14.50 -24.94 28.54
C ILE A 65 14.97 -23.85 27.57
N SER A 66 14.76 -23.99 26.25
CA SER A 66 15.10 -22.94 25.28
C SER A 66 14.35 -21.65 25.56
N ASP A 67 13.06 -21.74 25.87
CA ASP A 67 12.22 -20.57 26.11
C ASP A 67 12.68 -19.79 27.35
N ARG A 68 13.03 -20.50 28.44
CA ARG A 68 13.59 -19.87 29.65
C ARG A 68 14.92 -19.17 29.37
N ILE A 69 15.78 -19.77 28.56
CA ILE A 69 17.07 -19.18 28.18
C ILE A 69 16.85 -17.93 27.31
N CYS A 70 15.92 -17.97 26.36
CA CYS A 70 15.57 -16.82 25.52
C CYS A 70 15.02 -15.66 26.34
N LEU A 71 14.07 -15.91 27.25
CA LEU A 71 13.50 -14.88 28.12
C LEU A 71 14.55 -14.27 29.09
N ALA A 72 15.45 -15.11 29.60
CA ALA A 72 16.57 -14.65 30.42
C ALA A 72 17.53 -13.77 29.61
N TYR A 73 17.81 -14.13 28.35
CA TYR A 73 18.64 -13.35 27.45
C TYR A 73 17.99 -11.98 27.14
N GLU A 74 16.71 -11.95 26.77
CA GLU A 74 15.99 -10.70 26.49
C GLU A 74 15.96 -9.75 27.69
N SER A 75 15.66 -10.27 28.88
CA SER A 75 15.64 -9.46 30.10
C SER A 75 17.04 -8.97 30.52
N GLN A 76 18.09 -9.75 30.27
CA GLN A 76 19.46 -9.41 30.64
C GLN A 76 20.11 -8.42 29.67
N PHE A 77 19.92 -8.59 28.37
CA PHE A 77 20.60 -7.79 27.34
C PHE A 77 19.75 -6.62 26.82
N TYR A 78 18.42 -6.69 26.94
CA TYR A 78 17.49 -5.65 26.49
C TYR A 78 16.43 -5.26 27.53
N PRO A 79 16.81 -4.93 28.79
CA PRO A 79 15.84 -4.62 29.86
C PRO A 79 14.95 -3.40 29.57
N ARG A 80 15.38 -2.50 28.67
CA ARG A 80 14.62 -1.30 28.25
C ARG A 80 14.28 -1.30 26.76
N GLY A 81 14.47 -2.42 26.07
CA GLY A 81 14.35 -2.53 24.61
C GLY A 81 15.62 -2.13 23.85
N PRO A 82 15.54 -2.11 22.50
CA PRO A 82 16.68 -1.84 21.62
C PRO A 82 17.24 -0.42 21.80
N SER A 83 18.53 -0.25 21.60
CA SER A 83 19.18 1.05 21.74
C SER A 83 18.78 2.01 20.63
N VAL A 84 18.91 3.32 20.86
CA VAL A 84 18.61 4.34 19.83
C VAL A 84 19.37 4.08 18.51
N PRO A 85 20.68 3.74 18.51
CA PRO A 85 21.38 3.29 17.31
C PRO A 85 20.74 2.08 16.62
N ASP A 86 20.31 1.07 17.37
CA ASP A 86 19.66 -0.12 16.81
C ASP A 86 18.35 0.25 16.12
N ILE A 87 17.53 1.10 16.76
CA ILE A 87 16.28 1.60 16.19
C ILE A 87 16.56 2.39 14.90
N CYS A 88 17.58 3.26 14.88
CA CYS A 88 17.95 4.00 13.68
C CYS A 88 18.32 3.04 12.53
N ASN A 89 19.05 1.97 12.82
CA ASN A 89 19.49 1.01 11.83
C ASN A 89 18.36 0.08 11.35
N MET A 90 17.48 -0.37 12.24
CA MET A 90 16.35 -1.24 11.90
C MET A 90 15.31 -0.54 11.01
N PHE A 91 14.99 0.71 11.32
CA PHE A 91 13.95 1.47 10.62
C PHE A 91 14.49 2.45 9.58
N TYR A 92 15.81 2.53 9.42
CA TYR A 92 16.48 3.49 8.54
C TYR A 92 16.07 4.94 8.84
N VAL A 93 15.92 5.28 10.12
CA VAL A 93 15.51 6.61 10.59
C VAL A 93 16.66 7.38 11.22
N HIS A 94 16.55 8.71 11.24
CA HIS A 94 17.51 9.55 11.94
C HIS A 94 17.18 9.67 13.43
N LYS A 95 18.20 9.65 14.30
CA LYS A 95 18.05 9.69 15.77
C LYS A 95 17.16 10.81 16.31
N LYS A 96 17.09 11.96 15.62
CA LYS A 96 16.29 13.12 16.04
C LYS A 96 14.79 12.82 16.11
N MET A 97 14.30 11.84 15.34
CA MET A 97 12.89 11.42 15.35
C MET A 97 12.51 10.63 16.60
N LEU A 98 13.50 10.08 17.31
CA LEU A 98 13.29 9.20 18.47
C LEU A 98 13.25 9.96 19.80
N TYR A 99 13.80 11.18 19.83
CA TYR A 99 13.76 12.02 21.02
C TYR A 99 12.40 12.71 21.15
N THR A 100 11.90 12.76 22.38
CA THR A 100 10.60 13.37 22.66
C THR A 100 10.62 14.87 22.35
N HIS A 101 9.58 15.33 21.67
CA HIS A 101 9.33 16.76 21.54
C HIS A 101 8.94 17.40 22.87
N SER A 102 9.13 18.71 22.97
CA SER A 102 8.71 19.49 24.13
C SER A 102 7.21 19.34 24.43
N SER A 103 6.79 19.58 25.67
CA SER A 103 5.38 19.49 26.06
C SER A 103 4.47 20.38 25.21
N LYS A 104 4.92 21.59 24.84
CA LYS A 104 4.15 22.53 24.00
C LYS A 104 3.80 21.91 22.64
N THR A 105 4.82 21.46 21.92
CA THR A 105 4.67 20.80 20.61
C THR A 105 3.83 19.52 20.66
N ARG A 106 3.83 18.80 21.79
CA ARG A 106 2.98 17.63 21.99
C ARG A 106 1.51 17.99 22.18
N ILE A 107 1.24 19.07 22.92
CA ILE A 107 -0.13 19.56 23.13
C ILE A 107 -0.69 20.05 21.79
N ASP A 108 0.08 20.85 21.04
CA ASP A 108 -0.35 21.40 19.75
C ASP A 108 -0.71 20.31 18.73
N SER A 109 0.00 19.17 18.73
CA SER A 109 -0.25 18.03 17.82
C SER A 109 -1.40 17.13 18.23
N THR A 110 -1.92 17.24 19.46
CA THR A 110 -3.13 16.52 19.88
C THR A 110 -4.42 17.27 19.55
N VAL A 111 -4.32 18.54 19.14
CA VAL A 111 -5.47 19.32 18.69
C VAL A 111 -5.87 18.80 17.30
N PRO A 112 -7.16 18.49 17.06
CA PRO A 112 -7.61 18.07 15.75
C PRO A 112 -7.25 19.14 14.72
N GLU A 113 -6.69 18.72 13.58
CA GLU A 113 -6.39 19.63 12.49
C GLU A 113 -7.67 20.38 12.09
N THR A 114 -7.68 21.70 12.26
CA THR A 114 -8.80 22.50 11.81
C THR A 114 -8.82 22.46 10.29
N PRO A 115 -9.97 22.21 9.64
CA PRO A 115 -10.02 22.19 8.20
C PRO A 115 -9.52 23.55 7.68
N SER A 116 -8.49 23.51 6.84
CA SER A 116 -7.96 24.68 6.15
C SER A 116 -9.06 25.25 5.25
N VAL A 117 -9.85 26.18 5.79
CA VAL A 117 -10.77 26.99 4.98
C VAL A 117 -9.86 27.87 4.14
N ARG A 118 -9.62 27.47 2.87
CA ARG A 118 -9.10 28.39 1.87
C ARG A 118 -10.06 29.57 1.81
N LYS A 119 -9.70 30.69 2.43
CA LYS A 119 -10.40 31.95 2.25
C LYS A 119 -10.16 32.36 0.79
N GLY A 120 -11.12 32.04 -0.06
CA GLY A 120 -11.17 32.51 -1.44
C GLY A 120 -11.28 34.03 -1.45
N LEU A 121 -10.52 34.63 -2.35
CA LEU A 121 -10.69 36.01 -2.83
C LEU A 121 -12.07 36.19 -3.47
#